data_AF-A0A7S2FJY4-F1
#
_entry.id   AF-A0A7S2FJY4-F1
#
_cell.length_a   1.000
_cell.length_b   1.000
_cell.length_c   1.000
_cell.angle_alpha   90.00
_cell.angle_beta   90.00
_cell.angle_gamma   90.00
#
_symmetry.space_group_name_H-M   'P 1'
#
loop_
_entity.id
_entity.type
_entity.pdbx_description
1 polymer ?
#
loop_
_entity_poly.entity_id
_entity_poly.type
_entity_poly.pdbx_seq_one_letter_code
_entity_poly.pdbx_strand_id
1 'polypeptide(L)'
;EDHLACCAEMHQKLATLAARYDQVRFIEICASDASESIDAASLPILLAYQSGEFVSQENGVGRDKGAALEAADVEHVLLRMGVRLSASAVMRQADQAALQRLREMGFEESRGPKDDDEEDDEEEEETNWHKR
;
A
#
# COMPACT_ATOMS: atom_id res chain seq x y z
N GLU A 1 18.65 18.30 11.00
CA GLU A 1 17.81 18.82 9.90
C GLU A 1 17.03 17.71 9.20
N ASP A 2 17.56 16.48 9.18
CA ASP A 2 16.96 15.30 8.53
C ASP A 2 15.50 15.00 8.88
N HIS A 3 15.06 15.32 10.11
CA HIS A 3 13.67 15.15 10.53
C HIS A 3 12.71 16.07 9.76
N LEU A 4 13.13 17.26 9.36
CA LEU A 4 12.30 18.20 8.59
C LEU A 4 12.06 17.67 7.17
N ALA A 5 13.10 17.14 6.53
CA ALA A 5 12.97 16.51 5.22
C ALA A 5 12.03 15.29 5.27
N CYS A 6 12.15 14.46 6.32
CA CYS A 6 11.25 13.33 6.53
C CYS A 6 9.79 13.78 6.75
N CYS A 7 9.55 14.85 7.53
CA CYS A 7 8.21 15.44 7.68
C CYS A 7 7.65 15.94 6.34
N ALA A 8 8.48 16.59 5.51
CA ALA A 8 8.05 17.09 4.20
C ALA A 8 7.67 15.95 3.23
N GLU A 9 8.47 14.89 3.16
CA GLU A 9 8.13 13.70 2.37
C GLU A 9 6.85 13.03 2.88
N MET A 10 6.72 12.88 4.20
CA MET A 10 5.51 12.35 4.84
C MET A 10 4.27 13.16 4.46
N HIS A 11 4.34 14.49 4.52
CA HIS A 11 3.26 15.38 4.11
C HIS A 11 2.80 15.10 2.66
N GLN A 12 3.74 14.98 1.73
CA GLN A 12 3.42 14.69 0.32
C GLN A 12 2.73 13.33 0.16
N LYS A 13 3.20 12.29 0.89
CA LYS A 13 2.61 10.96 0.81
C LYS A 13 1.20 10.94 1.42
N LEU A 14 1.00 11.61 2.56
CA LEU A 14 -0.31 11.76 3.19
C LEU A 14 -1.28 12.56 2.32
N ALA A 15 -0.85 13.61 1.64
CA ALA A 15 -1.70 14.35 0.69
C ALA A 15 -2.18 13.43 -0.46
N THR A 16 -1.30 12.57 -0.97
CA THR A 16 -1.65 11.57 -1.99
C THR A 16 -2.63 10.52 -1.45
N LEU A 17 -2.50 10.13 -0.19
CA LEU A 17 -3.42 9.19 0.47
C LEU A 17 -4.77 9.84 0.77
N ALA A 18 -4.80 11.11 1.16
CA ALA A 18 -6.02 11.87 1.42
C ALA A 18 -6.91 11.98 0.17
N ALA A 19 -6.31 12.11 -1.01
CA ALA A 19 -7.05 12.09 -2.28
C ALA A 19 -7.65 10.71 -2.59
N ARG A 20 -7.01 9.62 -2.13
CA ARG A 20 -7.44 8.24 -2.37
C ARG A 20 -8.48 7.74 -1.37
N TYR A 21 -8.43 8.23 -0.13
CA TYR A 21 -9.22 7.73 1.01
C TYR A 21 -10.06 8.86 1.62
N ASP A 22 -11.20 9.17 0.99
CA ASP A 22 -12.09 10.28 1.33
C ASP A 22 -12.83 10.13 2.68
N GLN A 23 -12.89 8.91 3.22
CA GLN A 23 -13.45 8.59 4.53
C GLN A 23 -12.48 8.86 5.69
N VAL A 24 -11.19 9.03 5.41
CA VAL A 24 -10.17 9.33 6.43
C VAL A 24 -9.79 10.79 6.33
N ARG A 25 -9.84 11.49 7.47
CA ARG A 25 -9.40 12.89 7.56
C ARG A 25 -7.93 12.93 7.95
N PHE A 26 -7.11 13.46 7.07
CA PHE A 26 -5.70 13.72 7.32
C PHE A 26 -5.53 15.19 7.75
N ILE A 27 -4.91 15.40 8.89
CA ILE A 27 -4.66 16.72 9.48
C ILE A 27 -3.18 16.75 9.87
N GLU A 28 -2.54 17.89 9.64
CA GLU A 28 -1.19 18.15 10.11
C GLU A 28 -1.18 19.18 11.24
N ILE A 29 -0.22 19.03 12.15
CA ILE A 29 0.03 19.96 13.24
C ILE A 29 1.55 20.10 13.35
N CYS A 30 2.05 21.33 13.40
CA CYS A 30 3.45 21.58 13.65
C CYS A 30 3.76 21.28 15.12
N ALA A 31 4.86 20.56 15.38
CA ALA A 31 5.26 20.22 16.75
C ALA A 31 5.50 21.47 17.64
N SER A 32 5.84 22.61 17.03
CA SER A 32 5.96 23.91 17.71
C SER A 32 4.65 24.45 18.27
N ASP A 33 3.51 24.00 17.74
CA ASP A 33 2.18 24.47 18.12
C ASP A 33 1.58 23.62 19.24
N ALA A 34 2.25 22.51 19.60
CA ALA A 34 1.86 21.69 20.73
C ALA A 34 2.17 22.40 22.07
N SER A 35 1.28 22.23 23.05
CA SER A 35 1.49 22.77 24.40
C SER A 35 2.66 22.10 25.15
N GLU A 36 3.05 20.90 24.72
CA GLU A 36 4.14 20.12 25.30
C GLU A 36 5.32 20.04 24.35
N SER A 37 6.53 19.98 24.91
CA SER A 37 7.75 19.82 24.13
C SER A 37 7.81 18.42 23.51
N ILE A 38 7.75 18.34 22.19
CA ILE A 38 7.94 17.11 21.43
C ILE A 38 9.41 16.96 21.05
N ASP A 39 10.00 15.79 21.32
CA ASP A 39 11.37 15.49 20.91
C ASP A 39 11.45 15.39 19.37
N ALA A 40 12.35 16.17 18.78
CA ALA A 40 12.60 16.18 17.35
C ALA A 40 13.05 14.81 16.82
N ALA A 41 13.65 13.95 17.66
CA ALA A 41 14.00 12.59 17.27
C ALA A 41 12.79 11.67 17.05
N SER A 42 11.62 12.04 17.58
CA SER A 42 10.38 11.28 17.40
C SER A 42 9.61 11.69 16.13
N LEU A 43 10.01 12.75 15.45
CA LEU A 43 9.34 13.23 14.24
C LEU A 43 9.74 12.39 12.99
N PRO A 44 8.81 12.20 12.04
CA PRO A 44 7.39 12.56 12.10
C PRO A 44 6.57 11.61 12.99
N ILE A 45 5.54 12.15 13.67
CA ILE A 45 4.62 11.38 14.52
C ILE A 45 3.28 11.28 13.81
N LEU A 46 2.75 10.06 13.69
CA LEU A 46 1.38 9.81 13.25
C LEU A 46 0.51 9.47 14.45
N LEU A 47 -0.67 10.09 14.51
CA LEU A 47 -1.69 9.82 15.50
C LEU A 47 -2.98 9.40 14.80
N ALA A 48 -3.58 8.30 15.24
CA ALA A 48 -4.85 7.81 14.74
C ALA A 48 -5.95 7.99 15.80
N TYR A 49 -7.06 8.59 15.37
CA TYR A 49 -8.27 8.76 16.18
C TYR A 49 -9.48 8.17 15.46
N GLN A 50 -10.40 7.57 16.20
CA GLN A 50 -11.66 7.05 15.69
C GLN A 50 -12.77 7.33 16.68
N SER A 51 -13.90 7.88 16.21
CA SER A 51 -15.07 8.18 17.06
C SER A 51 -14.76 9.09 18.26
N GLY A 52 -13.76 9.97 18.13
CA GLY A 52 -13.32 10.87 19.20
C GLY A 52 -12.33 10.24 20.20
N GLU A 53 -11.98 8.97 20.02
CA GLU A 53 -11.05 8.26 20.89
C GLU A 53 -9.68 8.08 20.21
N PHE A 54 -8.62 8.09 21.02
CA PHE A 54 -7.27 7.76 20.58
C PHE A 54 -7.18 6.26 20.28
N VAL A 55 -6.61 5.92 19.12
CA VAL A 55 -6.46 4.53 18.67
C VAL A 55 -5.01 4.09 18.76
N SER A 56 -4.10 4.83 18.12
CA SER A 56 -2.70 4.45 18.00
C SER A 56 -1.79 5.63 17.68
N GLN A 57 -0.51 5.46 17.96
CA GLN A 57 0.55 6.40 17.67
C GLN A 57 1.76 5.66 17.09
N GLU A 58 2.39 6.26 16.09
CA GLU A 58 3.67 5.79 15.56
C GLU A 58 4.65 6.95 15.42
N ASN A 59 5.87 6.77 15.93
CA ASN A 59 6.90 7.80 15.96
C ASN A 59 8.01 7.50 14.95
N GLY A 60 8.62 8.54 14.40
CA GLY A 60 9.76 8.43 13.49
C GLY A 60 9.43 7.72 12.18
N VAL A 61 8.18 7.82 11.72
CA VAL A 61 7.70 7.06 10.56
C VAL A 61 8.48 7.44 9.32
N GLY A 62 9.07 6.46 8.63
CA GLY A 62 9.83 6.67 7.41
C GLY A 62 11.25 7.19 7.62
N ARG A 63 11.76 7.27 8.87
CA ARG A 63 13.16 7.63 9.14
C ARG A 63 14.17 6.67 8.52
N ASP A 64 13.84 5.40 8.48
CA ASP A 64 14.63 4.32 7.90
C ASP A 64 14.66 4.38 6.37
N LYS A 65 13.61 4.91 5.74
CA LYS A 65 13.49 5.01 4.28
C LYS A 65 13.91 6.37 3.72
N GLY A 66 13.79 7.45 4.48
CA GLY A 66 14.13 8.80 4.04
C GLY A 66 13.42 9.16 2.72
N ALA A 67 14.21 9.53 1.70
CA ALA A 67 13.70 9.89 0.37
C ALA A 67 13.09 8.71 -0.42
N ALA A 68 13.34 7.46 0.00
CA ALA A 68 12.76 6.27 -0.61
C ALA A 68 11.39 5.90 0.00
N LEU A 69 10.82 6.73 0.87
CA LEU A 69 9.50 6.50 1.45
C LEU A 69 8.43 6.59 0.36
N GLU A 70 7.67 5.52 0.16
CA GLU A 70 6.56 5.50 -0.79
C GLU A 70 5.21 5.66 -0.09
N ALA A 71 4.18 6.04 -0.84
CA ALA A 71 2.85 6.18 -0.26
C ALA A 71 2.25 4.83 0.18
N ALA A 72 2.67 3.72 -0.44
CA ALA A 72 2.31 2.37 -0.01
C ALA A 72 2.88 2.02 1.37
N ASP A 73 4.07 2.52 1.70
CA ASP A 73 4.68 2.31 3.02
C ASP A 73 3.87 2.99 4.12
N VAL A 74 3.48 4.24 3.89
CA VAL A 74 2.62 5.00 4.80
C VAL A 74 1.25 4.33 4.92
N GLU A 75 0.73 3.77 3.82
CA GLU A 75 -0.52 3.00 3.84
C GLU A 75 -0.43 1.77 4.75
N HIS A 76 0.66 0.99 4.66
CA HIS A 76 0.90 -0.15 5.53
C HIS A 76 1.01 0.26 7.01
N VAL A 77 1.65 1.40 7.30
CA VAL A 77 1.70 1.98 8.65
C VAL A 77 0.29 2.29 9.17
N LEU A 78 -0.53 2.99 8.38
CA LEU A 78 -1.90 3.35 8.76
C LEU A 78 -2.77 2.11 9.02
N LEU A 79 -2.65 1.07 8.19
CA LEU A 79 -3.36 -0.20 8.40
C LEU A 79 -2.92 -0.88 9.70
N ARG A 80 -1.60 -0.91 9.99
CA ARG A 80 -1.06 -1.45 11.25
C ARG A 80 -1.54 -0.66 12.47
N MET A 81 -1.72 0.65 12.33
CA MET A 81 -2.29 1.51 13.36
C MET A 81 -3.80 1.30 13.57
N GLY A 82 -4.46 0.47 12.75
CA GLY A 82 -5.89 0.18 12.84
C GLY A 82 -6.78 1.15 12.04
N VAL A 83 -6.21 1.99 11.18
CA VAL A 83 -6.98 2.89 10.32
C VAL A 83 -7.64 2.09 9.20
N ARG A 84 -8.95 2.24 9.03
CA ARG A 84 -9.71 1.53 8.00
C ARG A 84 -9.67 2.29 6.68
N LEU A 85 -8.84 1.80 5.76
CA LEU A 85 -8.70 2.34 4.41
C LEU A 85 -9.63 1.60 3.43
N SER A 86 -10.18 2.35 2.50
CA SER A 86 -11.18 1.93 1.51
C SER A 86 -11.15 2.98 0.42
N ALA A 87 -10.98 2.58 -0.84
CA ALA A 87 -10.90 3.51 -1.95
C ALA A 87 -12.10 4.47 -1.99
N SER A 88 -11.83 5.73 -2.35
CA SER A 88 -12.85 6.76 -2.52
C SER A 88 -14.00 6.26 -3.38
N ALA A 89 -15.21 6.69 -3.04
CA ALA A 89 -16.39 6.40 -3.83
C ALA A 89 -16.24 6.85 -5.29
N VAL A 90 -15.56 7.98 -5.51
CA VAL A 90 -15.32 8.54 -6.85
C VAL A 90 -14.40 7.62 -7.66
N MET A 91 -13.32 7.12 -7.05
CA MET A 91 -12.37 6.24 -7.72
C MET A 91 -13.02 4.91 -8.10
N ARG A 92 -13.80 4.32 -7.17
CA ARG A 92 -14.58 3.10 -7.45
C ARG A 92 -15.58 3.29 -8.59
N GLN A 93 -16.24 4.45 -8.65
CA GLN A 93 -17.18 4.77 -9.72
C GLN A 93 -16.47 4.96 -11.07
N ALA A 94 -15.30 5.61 -11.08
CA ALA A 94 -14.49 5.80 -12.27
C ALA A 94 -13.96 4.45 -12.81
N ASP A 95 -13.46 3.58 -11.93
CA ASP A 95 -12.98 2.24 -12.28
C ASP A 95 -14.11 1.38 -12.86
N GLN A 96 -15.29 1.38 -12.23
CA GLN A 96 -16.46 0.67 -12.75
C GLN A 96 -16.87 1.19 -14.13
N ALA A 97 -16.86 2.50 -14.34
CA ALA A 97 -17.19 3.09 -15.63
C ALA A 97 -16.13 2.78 -16.70
N ALA A 98 -14.85 2.71 -16.35
CA ALA A 98 -13.78 2.34 -17.26
C ALA A 98 -13.88 0.86 -17.66
N LEU A 99 -14.09 -0.03 -16.69
CA LEU A 99 -14.30 -1.46 -16.94
C LEU A 99 -15.54 -1.71 -17.80
N GLN A 100 -16.63 -0.99 -17.54
CA GLN A 100 -17.83 -1.08 -18.37
C GLN A 100 -17.55 -0.67 -19.83
N ARG A 101 -16.80 0.41 -20.05
CA ARG A 101 -16.40 0.84 -21.42
C ARG A 101 -15.51 -0.18 -22.11
N LEU A 102 -14.55 -0.79 -21.41
CA LEU A 102 -13.70 -1.85 -21.97
C LEU A 102 -14.55 -3.05 -22.41
N ARG A 103 -15.54 -3.44 -21.60
CA ARG A 103 -16.48 -4.51 -21.92
C ARG A 103 -17.35 -4.17 -23.14
N GLU A 104 -17.84 -2.94 -23.25
CA GLU A 104 -18.61 -2.46 -24.41
C GLU A 104 -17.78 -2.42 -25.70
N MET A 105 -16.46 -2.19 -25.58
CA MET A 105 -15.52 -2.23 -26.71
C MET A 105 -15.07 -3.65 -27.09
N GLY A 106 -15.60 -4.70 -26.45
CA GLY A 106 -15.28 -6.09 -26.78
C GLY A 106 -13.89 -6.54 -26.36
N PHE A 107 -13.22 -5.80 -25.46
CA PHE A 107 -12.00 -6.29 -24.82
C PHE A 107 -12.40 -7.26 -23.71
N GLU A 108 -12.45 -8.55 -24.03
CA GLU A 108 -12.46 -9.59 -23.00
C GLU A 108 -11.11 -9.56 -22.28
N GLU A 109 -11.17 -9.56 -20.94
CA GLU A 109 -10.00 -9.69 -20.07
C GLU A 109 -9.31 -11.00 -20.42
N SER A 110 -8.20 -10.93 -21.17
CA SER A 110 -7.40 -12.10 -21.52
C SER A 110 -6.96 -12.79 -20.23
N ARG A 111 -7.67 -13.88 -19.88
CA ARG A 111 -7.25 -14.82 -18.85
C ARG A 111 -5.79 -15.17 -19.11
N GLY A 112 -4.97 -15.03 -18.06
CA GLY A 112 -3.53 -15.30 -18.09
C GLY A 112 -3.19 -16.67 -18.68
N PRO A 113 -1.91 -16.87 -19.04
CA PRO A 113 -1.46 -18.03 -19.80
C PRO A 113 -1.89 -19.33 -19.10
N LYS A 114 -2.56 -20.20 -19.88
CA LYS A 114 -2.71 -21.60 -19.53
C LYS A 114 -1.33 -22.22 -19.68
N ASP A 115 -0.78 -22.70 -18.57
CA ASP A 115 0.30 -23.68 -18.59
C ASP A 115 -0.27 -24.97 -19.20
N ASP A 116 -0.18 -25.11 -20.52
CA ASP A 116 -0.34 -26.39 -21.21
C ASP A 116 1.00 -27.15 -21.05
N ASP A 117 1.15 -27.83 -19.92
CA ASP A 117 2.12 -28.92 -19.77
C ASP A 117 1.60 -30.11 -20.59
N GLU A 118 1.97 -30.16 -21.88
CA GLU A 118 1.85 -31.38 -22.69
C GLU A 118 3.10 -32.26 -22.48
N GLU A 119 2.83 -33.48 -22.04
CA GLU A 119 3.71 -34.62 -21.78
C GLU A 119 4.52 -35.04 -23.02
N ASP A 120 5.75 -35.54 -22.82
CA ASP A 120 6.38 -36.46 -23.77
C ASP A 120 7.00 -37.64 -23.00
N ASP A 121 6.19 -38.68 -22.85
CA ASP A 121 6.58 -40.04 -22.48
C ASP A 121 7.33 -40.66 -23.68
N GLU A 122 8.66 -40.73 -23.62
CA GLU A 122 9.44 -41.64 -24.45
C GLU A 122 9.82 -42.90 -23.64
N GLU A 123 8.95 -43.91 -23.72
CA GLU A 123 9.31 -45.31 -23.45
C GLU A 123 10.26 -45.81 -24.54
N GLU A 124 11.54 -46.05 -24.21
CA GLU A 124 12.35 -47.03 -24.92
C GLU A 124 12.68 -48.21 -23.99
N GLU A 125 11.87 -49.27 -24.11
CA GLU A 125 12.28 -50.61 -23.75
C GLU A 125 13.43 -51.05 -24.68
N GLU A 126 14.63 -51.24 -24.15
CA GLU A 126 15.47 -52.34 -24.63
C GLU A 126 16.08 -53.12 -23.47
N THR A 127 15.59 -54.36 -23.42
CA THR A 127 16.13 -55.55 -22.77
C THR A 127 17.67 -55.61 -22.73
N ASN A 128 18.26 -56.27 -21.73
CA ASN A 128 18.76 -57.65 -21.93
C ASN A 128 19.76 -58.14 -20.84
N TRP A 129 19.27 -59.00 -19.93
CA TRP A 129 19.87 -60.27 -19.47
C TRP A 129 21.10 -60.34 -18.50
N HIS A 130 20.94 -61.26 -17.51
CA HIS A 130 21.95 -61.96 -16.66
C HIS A 130 22.43 -61.21 -15.40
N LYS A 131 22.52 -61.80 -14.21
CA LYS A 131 22.22 -63.13 -13.64
C LYS A 131 22.43 -62.95 -12.12
N ARG A 132 21.54 -63.55 -11.33
CA ARG A 132 21.74 -64.11 -9.97
C ARG A 132 22.78 -63.49 -9.03
#